data_AF-A0A813GZK7-F1
#
_entry.id   AF-A0A813GZK7-F1
#
_cell.length_a   1.000
_cell.length_b   1.000
_cell.length_c   1.000
_cell.angle_alpha   90.00
_cell.angle_beta   90.00
_cell.angle_gamma   90.00
#
_symmetry.space_group_name_H-M   'P 1'
#
loop_
_entity.id
_entity.type
_entity.pdbx_description
1 polymer ?
#
loop_
_entity_poly.entity_id
_entity_poly.type
_entity_poly.pdbx_seq_one_letter_code
_entity_poly.pdbx_strand_id
1 'polypeptide(L)'
;MTLSTATAATSAMKPSALATSCFLRKAVRAVLRQRKQTDAASPHAQRAFGFAAWQLQCSEQQGAEQGHMLPKNREKHNPGQLVFTAARETHVEEASGQLLSADVGFLEKRYRRHGDVERMALLFALRDLQVHPLLSEEERRDVRGYVDIYVDRVTCLSCLGVLVQFNTRFPNVRLRVACSGQPWLPRRPALQKVYGVVTSSFAGSSLAHADGSKWDP
;
A
#
# COMPACT_ATOMS: atom_id res chain seq x y z
N MET A 1 21.56 -40.88 25.59
CA MET A 1 20.46 -39.95 25.23
C MET A 1 21.01 -38.94 24.24
N THR A 2 20.77 -39.16 22.95
CA THR A 2 21.29 -38.32 21.86
C THR A 2 20.17 -37.40 21.37
N LEU A 3 20.25 -36.12 21.72
CA LEU A 3 19.35 -35.08 21.24
C LEU A 3 19.71 -34.75 19.78
N SER A 4 18.87 -35.21 18.85
CA SER A 4 18.99 -34.92 17.42
C SER A 4 18.32 -33.57 17.13
N THR A 5 19.12 -32.50 17.02
CA THR A 5 18.69 -31.19 16.58
C THR A 5 18.59 -31.14 15.05
N ALA A 6 17.42 -31.51 14.51
CA ALA A 6 17.10 -31.32 13.11
C ALA A 6 16.82 -29.83 12.85
N THR A 7 17.84 -29.08 12.42
CA THR A 7 17.66 -27.73 11.85
C THR A 7 17.00 -27.85 10.48
N ALA A 8 15.68 -27.74 10.44
CA ALA A 8 14.94 -27.63 9.19
C ALA A 8 15.32 -26.31 8.50
N ALA A 9 16.13 -26.40 7.44
CA ALA A 9 16.46 -25.28 6.59
C ALA A 9 15.18 -24.75 5.94
N THR A 10 14.65 -23.67 6.50
CA THR A 10 13.49 -22.97 5.98
C THR A 10 13.92 -22.27 4.70
N SER A 11 13.62 -22.89 3.56
CA SER A 11 13.82 -22.31 2.23
C SER A 11 12.93 -21.08 2.10
N ALA A 12 13.45 -19.91 2.47
CA ALA A 12 12.76 -18.65 2.35
C ALA A 12 12.60 -18.33 0.86
N MET A 13 11.39 -18.50 0.31
CA MET A 13 11.05 -18.23 -1.10
C MET A 13 11.47 -16.81 -1.50
N LYS A 14 12.71 -16.53 -1.92
CA LYS A 14 13.12 -15.20 -2.40
C LYS A 14 12.25 -14.85 -3.60
N PRO A 15 11.61 -13.67 -3.65
CA PRO A 15 10.81 -13.30 -4.81
C PRO A 15 11.82 -13.10 -5.95
N SER A 16 11.54 -13.65 -7.13
CA SER A 16 12.41 -13.39 -8.27
C SER A 16 12.43 -11.88 -8.52
N ALA A 17 13.59 -11.32 -8.85
CA ALA A 17 13.72 -9.89 -9.20
C ALA A 17 12.72 -9.50 -10.31
N LEU A 18 12.43 -10.44 -11.21
CA LEU A 18 11.44 -10.34 -12.27
C LEU A 18 10.01 -10.06 -11.74
N ALA A 19 9.56 -10.77 -10.69
CA ALA A 19 8.24 -10.55 -10.10
C ALA A 19 8.08 -9.12 -9.55
N THR A 20 9.13 -8.59 -8.93
CA THR A 20 9.17 -7.23 -8.38
C THR A 20 9.06 -6.17 -9.48
N SER A 21 9.78 -6.36 -10.59
CA SER A 21 9.73 -5.44 -11.73
C SER A 21 8.37 -5.41 -12.43
N CYS A 22 7.65 -6.55 -12.42
CA CYS A 22 6.33 -6.69 -13.00
C CYS A 22 5.28 -5.94 -12.15
N PHE A 23 5.33 -6.12 -10.83
CA PHE A 23 4.45 -5.41 -9.89
C PHE A 23 4.57 -3.89 -10.06
N LEU A 24 5.78 -3.34 -10.00
CA LEU A 24 5.98 -1.89 -10.03
C LEU A 24 5.47 -1.26 -11.34
N ARG A 25 5.75 -1.89 -12.48
CA ARG A 25 5.24 -1.43 -13.79
C ARG A 25 3.71 -1.43 -13.84
N LYS A 26 3.07 -2.49 -13.33
CA LYS A 26 1.60 -2.60 -13.26
C LYS A 26 1.02 -1.52 -12.34
N ALA A 27 1.61 -1.35 -11.15
CA ALA A 27 1.20 -0.37 -10.16
C ALA A 27 1.30 1.06 -10.67
N VAL A 28 2.44 1.45 -11.25
CA VAL A 28 2.66 2.77 -11.83
C VAL A 28 1.65 3.04 -12.95
N ARG A 29 1.45 2.09 -13.87
CA ARG A 29 0.47 2.24 -14.95
C ARG A 29 -0.96 2.42 -14.42
N ALA A 30 -1.36 1.64 -13.41
CA ALA A 30 -2.68 1.74 -12.81
C ALA A 30 -2.91 3.12 -12.17
N VAL A 31 -1.95 3.59 -11.37
CA VAL A 31 -2.02 4.91 -10.74
C VAL A 31 -2.02 6.03 -11.80
N LEU A 32 -1.16 5.97 -12.81
CA LEU A 32 -1.12 6.99 -13.86
C LEU A 32 -2.42 7.05 -14.67
N ARG A 33 -3.04 5.90 -14.97
CA ARG A 33 -4.37 5.85 -15.61
C ARG A 33 -5.43 6.52 -14.74
N GLN A 34 -5.45 6.20 -13.45
CA GLN A 34 -6.38 6.81 -12.50
C GLN A 34 -6.19 8.33 -12.40
N ARG A 35 -4.93 8.79 -12.39
CA ARG A 35 -4.59 10.23 -12.39
C ARG A 35 -5.08 10.94 -13.63
N LYS A 36 -4.92 10.34 -14.82
CA LYS A 36 -5.44 10.92 -16.08
C LYS A 36 -6.96 11.05 -16.09
N GLN A 37 -7.67 10.16 -15.41
CA GLN A 37 -9.13 10.20 -15.29
C GLN A 37 -9.63 11.14 -14.19
N THR A 38 -8.75 11.54 -13.25
CA THR A 38 -9.12 12.42 -12.15
C THR A 38 -9.00 13.87 -12.62
N ASP A 39 -10.11 14.60 -12.63
CA ASP A 39 -10.12 16.03 -12.93
C ASP A 39 -9.13 16.79 -12.02
N ALA A 40 -8.26 17.60 -12.61
CA ALA A 40 -7.25 18.39 -11.91
C ALA A 40 -7.85 19.42 -10.94
N ALA A 41 -9.07 19.91 -11.22
CA ALA A 41 -9.79 20.82 -10.33
C ALA A 41 -10.44 20.09 -9.13
N SER A 42 -10.57 18.77 -9.21
CA SER A 42 -11.18 17.97 -8.16
C SER A 42 -10.32 17.96 -6.89
N PRO A 43 -10.92 18.02 -5.68
CA PRO A 43 -10.19 17.82 -4.43
C PRO A 43 -9.50 16.43 -4.37
N HIS A 44 -9.94 15.48 -5.18
CA HIS A 44 -9.31 14.16 -5.31
C HIS A 44 -7.95 14.20 -6.03
N ALA A 45 -7.71 15.18 -6.91
CA ALA A 45 -6.41 15.33 -7.59
C ALA A 45 -5.26 15.63 -6.61
N GLN A 46 -5.55 16.13 -5.41
CA GLN A 46 -4.53 16.39 -4.39
C GLN A 46 -4.26 15.18 -3.49
N ARG A 47 -5.09 14.12 -3.56
CA ARG A 47 -4.95 12.93 -2.71
C ARG A 47 -3.89 11.98 -3.26
N ALA A 48 -3.33 11.15 -2.38
CA ALA A 48 -2.46 10.06 -2.79
C ALA A 48 -3.28 8.94 -3.43
N PHE A 49 -2.72 8.32 -4.47
CA PHE A 49 -3.18 7.05 -5.02
C PHE A 49 -2.12 6.01 -4.76
N GLY A 50 -2.54 4.77 -4.52
CA GLY A 50 -1.64 3.65 -4.54
C GLY A 50 -2.21 2.43 -5.20
N PHE A 51 -1.38 1.41 -5.21
CA PHE A 51 -1.68 0.11 -5.73
C PHE A 51 -1.03 -0.90 -4.81
N ALA A 52 -1.80 -1.87 -4.34
CA ALA A 52 -1.32 -2.88 -3.40
C ALA A 52 -1.64 -4.28 -3.91
N ALA A 53 -0.71 -5.21 -3.74
CA ALA A 53 -0.91 -6.63 -3.97
C ALA A 53 -0.39 -7.39 -2.76
N TRP A 54 -1.07 -8.45 -2.36
CA TRP A 54 -0.64 -9.26 -1.23
C TRP A 54 -1.01 -10.72 -1.45
N GLN A 55 -0.22 -11.58 -0.82
CA GLN A 55 -0.48 -13.00 -0.70
C GLN A 55 0.03 -13.40 0.68
N LEU A 56 -0.89 -13.81 1.55
CA LEU A 56 -0.61 -14.17 2.91
C LEU A 56 -1.13 -15.59 3.17
N GLN A 57 -0.36 -16.37 3.90
CA GLN A 57 -0.62 -17.78 4.22
C GLN A 57 -0.35 -17.98 5.71
N CYS A 58 -1.26 -18.62 6.43
CA CYS A 58 -0.98 -19.12 7.77
C CYS A 58 -0.36 -20.51 7.62
N SER A 59 0.78 -20.77 8.26
CA SER A 59 1.35 -22.12 8.28
C SER A 59 0.41 -23.01 9.09
N GLU A 60 -0.30 -23.92 8.44
CA GLU A 60 -1.12 -24.92 9.15
C GLU A 60 -0.19 -25.69 10.10
N GLN A 61 -0.49 -25.65 11.39
CA GLN A 61 0.20 -26.45 12.38
C GLN A 61 0.03 -27.93 12.00
N GLN A 62 1.14 -28.60 11.72
CA GLN A 62 1.23 -29.97 11.20
C GLN A 62 0.74 -31.07 12.19
N GLY A 63 -0.23 -30.81 13.08
CA GLY A 63 -0.52 -31.77 14.15
C GLY A 63 -1.91 -31.76 14.80
N ALA A 64 -2.89 -30.98 14.34
CA ALA A 64 -4.21 -30.98 14.96
C ALA A 64 -5.19 -31.88 14.19
N GLU A 65 -5.30 -33.15 14.58
CA GLU A 65 -6.26 -34.10 14.00
C GLU A 65 -7.74 -33.73 14.26
N GLN A 66 -8.05 -32.89 15.25
CA GLN A 66 -9.44 -32.51 15.54
C GLN A 66 -9.50 -31.13 16.21
N GLY A 67 -9.92 -30.09 15.48
CA GLY A 67 -10.24 -28.81 16.11
C GLY A 67 -10.24 -27.64 15.14
N HIS A 68 -11.43 -27.14 14.82
CA HIS A 68 -11.69 -25.91 14.06
C HIS A 68 -10.85 -25.71 12.79
N MET A 69 -11.30 -26.31 11.68
CA MET A 69 -10.89 -25.85 10.37
C MET A 69 -11.33 -24.39 10.20
N LEU A 70 -10.39 -23.45 10.31
CA LEU A 70 -10.52 -22.18 9.62
C LEU A 70 -10.82 -22.50 8.15
N PRO A 71 -11.81 -21.84 7.52
CA PRO A 71 -12.23 -22.19 6.19
C PRO A 71 -11.02 -22.17 5.26
N LYS A 72 -10.76 -23.31 4.59
CA LYS A 72 -9.78 -23.53 3.53
C LYS A 72 -10.02 -22.63 2.32
N ASN A 73 -10.06 -21.32 2.51
CA ASN A 73 -9.80 -20.35 1.47
C ASN A 73 -8.28 -20.33 1.31
N ARG A 74 -7.73 -21.34 0.62
CA ARG A 74 -7.33 -21.22 -0.78
C ARG A 74 -6.65 -19.89 -1.00
N GLU A 75 -5.32 -19.94 -1.11
CA GLU A 75 -4.42 -18.89 -1.57
C GLU A 75 -5.13 -17.90 -2.51
N LYS A 76 -5.76 -16.87 -1.93
CA LYS A 76 -6.36 -15.80 -2.71
C LYS A 76 -5.21 -14.87 -3.04
N HIS A 77 -4.53 -15.19 -4.13
CA HIS A 77 -3.59 -14.28 -4.72
C HIS A 77 -4.37 -13.05 -5.19
N ASN A 78 -4.21 -11.92 -4.49
CA ASN A 78 -4.73 -10.65 -4.99
C ASN A 78 -3.82 -10.22 -6.14
N PRO A 79 -4.31 -10.15 -7.40
CA PRO A 79 -3.49 -9.74 -8.55
C PRO A 79 -3.05 -8.26 -8.47
N GLY A 80 -3.48 -7.55 -7.44
CA GLY A 80 -3.19 -6.17 -7.14
C GLY A 80 -4.40 -5.29 -7.38
N GLN A 81 -4.66 -4.39 -6.44
CA GLN A 81 -5.83 -3.52 -6.39
C GLN A 81 -5.39 -2.06 -6.24
N LEU A 82 -6.10 -1.15 -6.92
CA LEU A 82 -5.97 0.28 -6.69
C LEU A 82 -6.51 0.63 -5.30
N VAL A 83 -5.68 1.31 -4.52
CA VAL A 83 -6.02 1.78 -3.18
C VAL A 83 -6.13 3.30 -3.23
N PHE A 84 -7.29 3.82 -2.85
CA PHE A 84 -7.54 5.24 -2.75
C PHE A 84 -8.22 5.54 -1.42
N THR A 85 -7.82 6.63 -0.77
CA THR A 85 -8.43 7.08 0.49
C THR A 85 -9.34 8.27 0.22
N ALA A 86 -10.64 8.04 0.12
CA ALA A 86 -11.64 9.07 0.43
C ALA A 86 -11.71 9.19 1.95
N ALA A 87 -11.05 10.20 2.52
CA ALA A 87 -10.95 10.45 3.97
C ALA A 87 -12.29 10.76 4.67
N ARG A 88 -13.43 10.44 4.05
CA ARG A 88 -14.77 10.58 4.61
C ARG A 88 -15.58 9.27 4.61
N GLU A 89 -15.15 8.24 3.90
CA GLU A 89 -15.92 7.00 3.78
C GLU A 89 -15.43 5.86 4.69
N THR A 90 -14.25 6.00 5.30
CA THR A 90 -13.61 4.92 6.09
C THR A 90 -13.79 5.01 7.60
N HIS A 91 -14.78 5.77 8.10
CA HIS A 91 -15.12 5.80 9.54
C HIS A 91 -15.43 4.40 10.11
N VAL A 92 -15.77 3.43 9.25
CA VAL A 92 -16.08 2.05 9.63
C VAL A 92 -14.84 1.24 10.05
N GLU A 93 -13.63 1.60 9.63
CA GLU A 93 -12.42 0.78 9.84
C GLU A 93 -11.51 1.25 10.99
N GLU A 94 -11.66 2.49 11.49
CA GLU A 94 -10.94 2.96 12.69
C GLU A 94 -11.35 2.19 13.96
N ALA A 95 -12.56 1.62 14.00
CA ALA A 95 -13.05 0.84 15.13
C ALA A 95 -12.32 -0.49 15.35
N SER A 96 -11.57 -0.98 14.35
CA SER A 96 -10.91 -2.29 14.44
C SER A 96 -9.68 -2.31 15.34
N GLY A 97 -9.08 -1.14 15.65
CA GLY A 97 -7.90 -1.03 16.53
C GLY A 97 -6.66 -1.83 16.06
N GLN A 98 -6.68 -2.43 14.87
CA GLN A 98 -5.66 -3.40 14.46
C GLN A 98 -4.31 -2.75 14.11
N LEU A 99 -4.35 -1.52 13.59
CA LEU A 99 -3.19 -0.71 13.23
C LEU A 99 -3.43 0.74 13.67
N LEU A 100 -2.63 1.21 14.61
CA LEU A 100 -2.75 2.54 15.19
C LEU A 100 -2.03 3.54 14.29
N SER A 101 -2.76 4.50 13.74
CA SER A 101 -2.18 5.62 12.98
C SER A 101 -2.16 6.85 13.86
N ALA A 102 -0.99 7.26 14.33
CA ALA A 102 -0.84 8.47 15.12
C ALA A 102 -1.27 9.69 14.28
N ASP A 103 -2.11 10.55 14.85
CA ASP A 103 -2.30 11.88 14.29
C ASP A 103 -1.07 12.72 14.59
N VAL A 104 -0.17 12.83 13.62
CA VAL A 104 0.95 13.77 13.68
C VAL A 104 0.52 15.16 13.18
N GLY A 105 -0.75 15.53 13.37
CA GLY A 105 -1.30 16.87 13.18
C GLY A 105 -0.61 17.88 14.11
N PHE A 106 0.62 18.22 13.79
CA PHE A 106 1.49 19.06 14.62
C PHE A 106 1.19 20.56 14.50
N LEU A 107 0.18 20.95 13.73
CA LEU A 107 -0.15 22.35 13.51
C LEU A 107 -1.66 22.42 13.31
N GLU A 108 -2.34 23.22 14.12
CA GLU A 108 -3.80 23.49 14.18
C GLU A 108 -4.52 23.78 12.84
N LYS A 109 -3.79 23.76 11.74
CA LYS A 109 -4.35 23.71 10.40
C LYS A 109 -4.94 22.33 10.18
N ARG A 110 -6.16 22.28 9.66
CA ARG A 110 -6.84 21.09 9.14
C ARG A 110 -6.02 20.45 8.00
N TYR A 111 -4.87 19.88 8.32
CA TYR A 111 -4.04 19.12 7.41
C TYR A 111 -4.82 17.84 7.15
N ARG A 112 -5.67 17.89 6.11
CA ARG A 112 -6.38 16.72 5.63
C ARG A 112 -5.31 15.69 5.30
N ARG A 113 -5.24 14.60 6.08
CA ARG A 113 -4.27 13.53 5.88
C ARG A 113 -4.27 13.13 4.40
N HIS A 114 -3.19 13.46 3.70
CA HIS A 114 -3.02 13.15 2.29
C HIS A 114 -2.52 11.71 2.17
N GLY A 115 -3.42 10.76 2.39
CA GLY A 115 -3.14 9.35 2.11
C GLY A 115 -2.89 8.54 3.36
N ASP A 116 -3.87 7.70 3.69
CA ASP A 116 -3.69 6.49 4.49
C ASP A 116 -3.59 5.28 3.55
N VAL A 117 -2.99 5.44 2.37
CA VAL A 117 -2.97 4.40 1.32
C VAL A 117 -2.26 3.15 1.83
N GLU A 118 -1.11 3.34 2.47
CA GLU A 118 -0.32 2.28 3.09
C GLU A 118 -1.13 1.57 4.18
N ARG A 119 -1.79 2.34 5.05
CA ARG A 119 -2.64 1.78 6.10
C ARG A 119 -3.82 1.00 5.53
N MET A 120 -4.53 1.56 4.55
CA MET A 120 -5.68 0.89 3.92
C MET A 120 -5.24 -0.40 3.22
N ALA A 121 -4.11 -0.39 2.52
CA ALA A 121 -3.55 -1.58 1.89
C ALA A 121 -3.30 -2.68 2.93
N LEU A 122 -2.71 -2.33 4.08
CA LEU A 122 -2.49 -3.28 5.17
C LEU A 122 -3.80 -3.74 5.82
N LEU A 123 -4.79 -2.86 6.01
CA LEU A 123 -6.10 -3.25 6.52
C LEU A 123 -6.82 -4.24 5.58
N PHE A 124 -6.73 -4.04 4.26
CA PHE A 124 -7.27 -5.01 3.31
C PHE A 124 -6.55 -6.35 3.39
N ALA A 125 -5.22 -6.34 3.53
CA ALA A 125 -4.44 -7.56 3.71
C ALA A 125 -4.83 -8.31 5.00
N LEU A 126 -5.07 -7.58 6.11
CA LEU A 126 -5.55 -8.13 7.37
C LEU A 126 -6.97 -8.68 7.29
N ARG A 127 -7.86 -8.00 6.57
CA ARG A 127 -9.23 -8.47 6.30
C ARG A 127 -9.21 -9.78 5.51
N ASP A 128 -8.35 -9.89 4.50
CA ASP A 128 -8.24 -11.09 3.67
C ASP A 128 -7.67 -12.29 4.43
N LEU A 129 -6.73 -12.05 5.35
CA LEU A 129 -6.27 -13.05 6.30
C LEU A 129 -7.37 -13.48 7.29
N GLN A 130 -8.52 -12.82 7.28
CA GLN A 130 -9.58 -12.98 8.29
C GLN A 130 -9.00 -12.92 9.70
N VAL A 131 -7.99 -12.05 9.92
CA VAL A 131 -7.35 -11.90 11.23
C VAL A 131 -8.43 -11.45 12.21
N HIS A 132 -8.99 -12.41 12.92
CA HIS A 132 -9.78 -12.11 14.09
C HIS A 132 -8.81 -11.41 15.05
N PRO A 133 -9.22 -10.35 15.75
CA PRO A 133 -8.37 -9.69 16.76
C PRO A 133 -7.80 -10.65 17.83
N LEU A 134 -8.29 -11.90 17.86
CA LEU A 134 -7.90 -12.97 18.78
C LEU A 134 -6.80 -13.91 18.26
N LEU A 135 -6.19 -13.69 17.08
CA LEU A 135 -5.04 -14.51 16.68
C LEU A 135 -3.97 -14.46 17.78
N SER A 136 -3.52 -15.63 18.23
CA SER A 136 -2.45 -15.75 19.23
C SER A 136 -1.14 -15.18 18.69
N GLU A 137 -0.20 -14.87 19.59
CA GLU A 137 1.12 -14.37 19.16
C GLU A 137 1.89 -15.42 18.34
N GLU A 138 1.66 -16.70 18.61
CA GLU A 138 2.23 -17.83 17.87
C GLU A 138 1.66 -17.89 16.44
N GLU A 139 0.32 -17.84 16.31
CA GLU A 139 -0.34 -17.87 15.00
C GLU A 139 0.10 -16.70 14.12
N ARG A 140 0.30 -15.50 14.71
CA ARG A 140 0.81 -14.33 13.97
C ARG A 140 2.22 -14.52 13.46
N ARG A 141 3.08 -15.19 14.22
CA ARG A 141 4.44 -15.55 13.78
C ARG A 141 4.41 -16.59 12.67
N ASP A 142 3.39 -17.44 12.63
CA ASP A 142 3.23 -18.46 11.60
C ASP A 142 2.71 -17.90 10.26
N VAL A 143 2.22 -16.66 10.23
CA VAL A 143 1.83 -15.98 8.99
C VAL A 143 3.06 -15.66 8.13
N ARG A 144 3.01 -16.11 6.88
CA ARG A 144 4.06 -15.92 5.86
C ARG A 144 3.47 -15.30 4.60
N GLY A 145 4.33 -14.74 3.75
CA GLY A 145 3.94 -14.25 2.44
C GLY A 145 4.56 -12.89 2.12
N TYR A 146 3.84 -12.08 1.35
CA TYR A 146 4.28 -10.74 1.00
C TYR A 146 3.12 -9.74 0.90
N VAL A 147 3.46 -8.47 1.10
CA VAL A 147 2.61 -7.31 0.83
C VAL A 147 3.44 -6.28 0.07
N ASP A 148 3.03 -5.99 -1.15
CA ASP A 148 3.66 -5.01 -2.02
C ASP A 148 2.75 -3.79 -2.15
N ILE A 149 3.29 -2.62 -1.85
CA ILE A 149 2.57 -1.35 -1.89
C ILE A 149 3.34 -0.38 -2.77
N TYR A 150 2.64 0.24 -3.71
CA TYR A 150 3.12 1.40 -4.46
C TYR A 150 2.28 2.61 -4.13
N VAL A 151 2.92 3.74 -3.82
CA VAL A 151 2.26 5.00 -3.49
C VAL A 151 2.82 6.12 -4.36
N ASP A 152 1.93 6.96 -4.90
CA ASP A 152 2.33 8.05 -5.80
C ASP A 152 2.71 9.36 -5.09
N ARG A 153 2.82 9.29 -3.75
CA ARG A 153 3.29 10.33 -2.85
C ARG A 153 4.33 9.72 -1.91
N VAL A 154 4.99 10.59 -1.16
CA VAL A 154 5.94 10.21 -0.12
C VAL A 154 5.14 9.68 1.08
N THR A 155 5.55 8.54 1.62
CA THR A 155 5.00 7.96 2.84
C THR A 155 5.24 8.89 4.02
N CYS A 156 4.18 9.29 4.72
CA CYS A 156 4.28 10.15 5.90
C CYS A 156 4.74 9.36 7.14
N LEU A 157 5.17 10.07 8.19
CA LEU A 157 5.64 9.44 9.44
C LEU A 157 4.57 8.57 10.11
N SER A 158 3.30 8.95 10.05
CA SER A 158 2.22 8.12 10.60
C SER A 158 2.05 6.81 9.83
N CYS A 159 2.15 6.84 8.49
CA CYS A 159 2.14 5.62 7.68
C CYS A 159 3.38 4.75 7.95
N LEU A 160 4.56 5.34 8.16
CA LEU A 160 5.74 4.59 8.57
C LEU A 160 5.53 3.84 9.88
N GLY A 161 4.90 4.49 10.88
CA GLY A 161 4.53 3.84 12.14
C GLY A 161 3.60 2.64 11.94
N VAL A 162 2.64 2.73 11.02
CA VAL A 162 1.73 1.63 10.67
C VAL A 162 2.47 0.48 9.98
N LEU A 163 3.37 0.78 9.04
CA LEU A 163 4.20 -0.22 8.36
C LEU A 163 5.08 -0.99 9.37
N VAL A 164 5.68 -0.27 10.32
CA VAL A 164 6.49 -0.87 11.39
C VAL A 164 5.64 -1.75 12.30
N GLN A 165 4.47 -1.28 12.74
CA GLN A 165 3.54 -2.09 13.54
C GLN A 165 3.15 -3.39 12.85
N PHE A 166 2.82 -3.32 11.56
CA PHE A 166 2.49 -4.51 10.78
C PHE A 166 3.67 -5.48 10.69
N ASN A 167 4.88 -4.99 10.38
CA ASN A 167 6.07 -5.82 10.24
C ASN A 167 6.48 -6.47 11.58
N THR A 168 6.34 -5.77 12.71
CA THR A 168 6.56 -6.34 14.04
C THR A 168 5.53 -7.40 14.38
N ARG A 169 4.26 -7.18 13.99
CA ARG A 169 3.16 -8.12 14.24
C ARG A 169 3.25 -9.38 13.38
N PHE A 170 3.78 -9.28 12.17
CA PHE A 170 3.91 -10.39 11.22
C PHE A 170 5.35 -10.48 10.67
N PRO A 171 6.32 -10.91 11.50
CA PRO A 171 7.75 -10.81 11.19
C PRO A 171 8.19 -11.66 9.97
N ASN A 172 7.39 -12.68 9.61
CA ASN A 172 7.67 -13.56 8.49
C ASN A 172 6.98 -13.12 7.18
N VAL A 173 6.24 -12.00 7.21
CA VAL A 173 5.64 -11.39 6.02
C VAL A 173 6.61 -10.37 5.44
N ARG A 174 6.86 -10.46 4.13
CA ARG A 174 7.71 -9.50 3.44
C ARG A 174 6.91 -8.29 2.99
N LEU A 175 7.10 -7.18 3.70
CA LEU A 175 6.51 -5.89 3.37
C LEU A 175 7.46 -5.09 2.47
N ARG A 176 6.96 -4.66 1.30
CA ARG A 176 7.71 -3.80 0.36
C ARG A 176 6.88 -2.59 0.00
N VAL A 177 7.50 -1.40 0.10
CA VAL A 177 6.86 -0.14 -0.25
C VAL A 177 7.72 0.60 -1.26
N ALA A 178 7.11 0.97 -2.38
CA ALA A 178 7.71 1.81 -3.41
C ALA A 178 6.96 3.14 -3.49
N CYS A 179 7.68 4.24 -3.64
CA CYS A 179 7.09 5.57 -3.80
C CYS A 179 7.57 6.26 -5.09
N SER A 180 6.70 7.06 -5.71
CA SER A 180 6.99 7.74 -6.98
C SER A 180 7.93 8.94 -6.84
N GLY A 181 8.09 9.47 -5.63
CA GLY A 181 8.88 10.67 -5.36
C GLY A 181 9.91 10.40 -4.28
N GLN A 182 11.15 10.81 -4.53
CA GLN A 182 12.16 10.89 -3.47
C GLN A 182 11.68 11.90 -2.42
N PRO A 183 11.68 11.56 -1.12
CA PRO A 183 11.21 12.44 -0.02
C PRO A 183 11.84 13.83 -0.01
N TRP A 184 13.07 13.94 -0.50
CA TRP A 184 13.94 15.11 -0.41
C TRP A 184 14.03 15.93 -1.69
N LEU A 185 13.43 15.51 -2.81
CA LEU A 185 13.39 16.35 -3.99
C LEU A 185 12.25 17.35 -3.81
N PRO A 186 12.54 18.66 -3.58
CA PRO A 186 11.49 19.66 -3.56
C PRO A 186 10.74 19.51 -4.88
N ARG A 187 9.45 19.20 -4.81
CA ARG A 187 8.58 19.36 -5.97
C ARG A 187 8.79 20.80 -6.37
N ARG A 188 9.50 21.04 -7.49
CA ARG A 188 9.61 22.38 -8.03
C ARG A 188 8.17 22.89 -8.06
N PRO A 189 7.82 23.92 -7.27
CA PRO A 189 6.51 24.52 -7.40
C PRO A 189 6.35 24.81 -8.89
N ALA A 190 5.21 24.42 -9.47
CA ALA A 190 4.96 24.69 -10.88
C ALA A 190 5.37 26.15 -11.13
N LEU A 191 6.23 26.40 -12.12
CA LEU A 191 6.85 27.71 -12.37
C LEU A 191 5.80 28.85 -12.38
N GLN A 192 4.55 28.51 -12.73
CA GLN A 192 3.37 29.37 -12.63
C GLN A 192 3.14 30.02 -11.25
N LYS A 193 3.48 29.36 -10.13
CA LYS A 193 3.29 29.87 -8.77
C LYS A 193 4.42 30.77 -8.28
N VAL A 194 5.64 30.63 -8.81
CA VAL A 194 6.81 31.39 -8.33
C VAL A 194 7.02 32.65 -9.14
N TYR A 195 6.72 32.62 -10.44
CA TYR A 195 6.95 33.76 -11.32
C TYR A 195 5.70 34.60 -11.56
N GLY A 196 4.60 34.33 -10.84
CA GLY A 196 3.35 35.07 -11.00
C GLY A 196 2.98 35.20 -12.46
N VAL A 197 2.63 34.08 -13.11
CA VAL A 197 2.10 34.16 -14.48
C VAL A 197 0.83 35.00 -14.38
N VAL A 198 1.00 36.29 -14.68
CA VAL A 198 -0.04 37.23 -15.05
C VAL A 198 -0.77 36.54 -16.17
N THR A 199 -1.96 36.04 -15.87
CA THR A 199 -2.90 35.61 -16.90
C THR A 199 -3.30 36.87 -17.66
N SER A 200 -2.52 37.26 -18.67
CA SER A 200 -3.09 37.96 -19.80
C SER A 200 -3.97 36.94 -20.50
N SER A 201 -5.27 37.08 -20.28
CA SER A 201 -6.34 36.48 -21.07
C SER A 201 -5.92 36.24 -22.52
N PHE A 202 -5.66 34.98 -22.88
CA PHE A 202 -5.74 34.55 -24.27
C PHE A 202 -6.96 33.65 -24.37
N ALA A 203 -8.05 34.27 -24.83
CA ALA A 203 -9.10 33.55 -25.52
C ALA A 203 -8.44 32.74 -26.66
N GLY A 204 -8.71 31.43 -26.69
CA GLY A 204 -8.44 30.60 -27.85
C GLY A 204 -7.03 30.02 -27.95
N SER A 205 -6.81 28.85 -27.34
CA SER A 205 -6.00 27.82 -27.99
C SER A 205 -6.50 26.44 -27.58
N SER A 206 -7.13 25.80 -28.55
CA SER A 206 -7.62 24.44 -28.59
C SER A 206 -6.69 23.43 -27.89
N LEU A 207 -7.27 22.64 -26.99
CA LEU A 207 -6.73 21.35 -26.55
C LEU A 207 -6.76 20.37 -27.74
N ALA A 208 -5.75 20.41 -28.59
CA ALA A 208 -5.57 19.42 -29.64
C ALA A 208 -4.12 18.90 -29.67
N HIS A 209 -4.01 17.58 -29.49
CA HIS A 209 -2.86 16.72 -29.81
C HIS A 209 -1.51 16.98 -29.11
N ALA A 210 -1.45 16.67 -27.81
CA ALA A 210 -0.26 16.02 -27.29
C ALA A 210 -0.42 14.51 -27.53
N ASP A 211 -0.06 14.09 -28.74
CA ASP A 211 -0.06 12.71 -29.20
C ASP A 211 0.84 11.85 -28.29
N GLY A 212 0.19 10.96 -27.53
CA GLY A 212 0.83 10.04 -26.60
C GLY A 212 1.27 8.73 -27.25
N SER A 213 1.34 8.67 -28.58
CA SER A 213 1.61 7.45 -29.36
C SER A 213 3.04 6.91 -29.27
N LYS A 214 4.00 7.60 -28.64
CA LYS A 214 5.38 7.09 -28.46
C LYS A 214 5.63 6.47 -27.09
N TRP A 215 4.83 5.49 -26.72
CA TRP A 215 5.19 4.51 -25.70
C TRP A 215 5.05 3.12 -26.31
N ASP A 216 6.00 2.78 -27.17
CA ASP A 216 6.16 1.43 -27.70
C ASP A 216 6.86 0.51 -26.67
N PRO A 217 6.61 -0.82 -26.76
CA PRO A 217 6.70 -1.80 -25.67
C PRO A 217 8.09 -2.14 -25.11
#